data_AF-A0A146K846-F1
#
_entry.id   AF-A0A146K846-F1
#
_cell.length_a   1.000
_cell.length_b   1.000
_cell.length_c   1.000
_cell.angle_alpha   90.00
_cell.angle_beta   90.00
_cell.angle_gamma   90.00
#
_symmetry.space_group_name_H-M   'P 1'
#
loop_
_entity.id
_entity.type
_entity.pdbx_description
1 polymer ?
#
loop_
_entity_poly.entity_id
_entity_poly.type
_entity_poly.pdbx_seq_one_letter_code
_entity_poly.pdbx_strand_id
1 'polypeptide(L)' 'LSEDCKVSISSFEGQTRVDIRKYYKKENEWLPTKKGISLTIEEFEALEKHTDQIRELMKDQK' A
#
# COMPACT_ATOMS: atom_id res chain seq x y z
N LEU A 1 -8.32 -6.26 0.23
CA LEU A 1 -7.20 -6.27 -0.74
C LEU A 1 -7.52 -7.29 -1.81
N SER A 2 -7.29 -7.00 -3.10
CA SER A 2 -7.38 -8.01 -4.15
C SER A 2 -6.25 -9.04 -3.98
N GLU A 3 -6.39 -10.25 -4.53
CA GLU A 3 -5.36 -11.30 -4.42
C GLU A 3 -3.96 -10.84 -4.89
N ASP A 4 -3.94 -9.91 -5.86
CA ASP A 4 -2.73 -9.35 -6.44
C ASP A 4 -2.20 -8.13 -5.68
N CYS A 5 -2.89 -7.57 -4.67
CA CYS A 5 -2.43 -6.41 -3.91
C CYS A 5 -2.05 -6.82 -2.48
N LYS A 6 -0.79 -6.61 -2.10
CA LYS A 6 -0.26 -7.01 -0.78
C LYS A 6 0.21 -5.79 0.00
N VAL A 7 0.08 -5.89 1.33
CA VAL A 7 0.66 -4.95 2.29
C VAL A 7 1.77 -5.69 3.03
N SER A 8 2.95 -5.08 3.12
CA SER A 8 4.11 -5.65 3.82
C SER A 8 4.87 -4.58 4.57
N ILE A 9 5.59 -4.99 5.62
CA ILE A 9 6.56 -4.14 6.31
C ILE A 9 7.94 -4.47 5.78
N SER A 10 8.72 -3.45 5.42
CA SER A 10 10.09 -3.59 4.96
C SER A 10 11.03 -2.65 5.71
N SER A 11 12.34 -2.89 5.57
CA SER A 11 13.36 -1.98 6.09
C SER A 11 14.28 -1.55 4.94
N PHE A 12 14.37 -0.25 4.71
CA PHE A 12 15.23 0.34 3.68
C PHE A 12 16.11 1.39 4.34
N GLU A 13 17.43 1.24 4.20
CA GLU A 13 18.42 2.15 4.83
C GLU A 13 18.22 2.35 6.34
N GLY A 14 17.81 1.28 7.04
CA GLY A 14 17.55 1.31 8.49
C GLY A 14 16.20 1.94 8.88
N GLN A 15 15.40 2.40 7.92
CA GLN A 15 14.05 2.91 8.16
C GLN A 15 13.00 1.84 7.91
N THR A 16 12.05 1.71 8.83
CA THR A 16 10.88 0.83 8.66
C THR A 16 9.87 1.51 7.73
N ARG A 17 9.32 0.76 6.78
CA ARG A 17 8.39 1.24 5.77
C ARG A 17 7.18 0.31 5.63
N VAL A 18 6.05 0.90 5.26
CA VAL A 18 4.81 0.20 4.90
C VAL A 18 4.68 0.20 3.39
N ASP A 19 4.77 -0.97 2.78
CA ASP A 19 4.62 -1.15 1.34
C ASP A 19 3.21 -1.61 1.00
N ILE A 20 2.56 -0.91 0.07
CA ILE A 20 1.29 -1.31 -0.53
C ILE A 20 1.55 -1.49 -2.03
N ARG A 21 1.61 -2.74 -2.50
CA ARG A 21 2.10 -3.04 -3.85
C ARG A 21 1.28 -4.12 -4.55
N LYS A 22 1.05 -3.93 -5.85
CA LYS A 22 0.53 -4.98 -6.72
C LYS A 22 1.63 -5.93 -7.14
N TYR A 23 1.32 -7.21 -7.12
CA TYR A 23 2.14 -8.33 -7.54
C TYR A 23 1.53 -8.98 -8.76
N TYR A 24 2.35 -9.67 -9.54
CA TYR A 24 1.89 -10.56 -10.59
C TYR A 24 2.49 -11.94 -10.35
N LYS A 25 1.78 -12.97 -10.80
CA LYS A 25 2.27 -14.34 -10.72
C LYS A 25 3.08 -14.64 -11.98
N LYS A 26 4.34 -15.03 -11.79
CA LYS A 26 5.19 -15.57 -12.85
C LYS A 26 5.58 -16.98 -12.45
N GLU A 27 5.20 -17.94 -13.28
CA GLU A 27 5.34 -19.38 -12.97
C GLU A 27 4.60 -19.72 -11.66
N ASN A 28 5.32 -19.86 -10.54
CA ASN A 28 4.76 -20.09 -9.20
C ASN A 28 5.22 -19.06 -8.15
N GLU A 29 5.86 -17.97 -8.57
CA GLU A 29 6.33 -16.91 -7.69
C GLU A 29 5.48 -15.65 -7.83
N TRP A 30 5.28 -14.94 -6.72
CA TRP A 30 4.66 -13.63 -6.70
C TRP A 30 5.72 -12.55 -6.76
N LEU A 31 5.81 -11.85 -7.89
CA LEU A 31 6.79 -10.79 -8.11
C LEU A 31 6.14 -9.41 -8.01
N PRO A 32 6.81 -8.43 -7.37
CA PRO A 32 6.28 -7.08 -7.26
C PRO A 32 6.24 -6.40 -8.64
N THR A 33 5.18 -5.63 -8.89
CA THR A 33 5.10 -4.74 -10.05
C THR A 33 5.59 -3.34 -9.69
N LYS A 34 5.72 -2.45 -10.68
CA LYS A 34 5.95 -1.02 -10.44
C LYS A 34 4.74 -0.32 -9.79
N LYS A 35 3.53 -0.90 -9.86
CA LYS A 35 2.31 -0.33 -9.28
C LYS A 35 2.29 -0.57 -7.77
N GLY A 36 2.65 0.45 -6.99
CA GLY A 36 2.65 0.42 -5.54
C GLY A 36 3.39 1.60 -4.94
N ILE A 37 3.21 1.81 -3.66
CA ILE A 37 3.84 2.88 -2.88
C ILE A 37 4.53 2.28 -1.65
N SER A 38 5.65 2.88 -1.25
CA SER A 38 6.38 2.55 -0.03
C SER A 38 6.35 3.80 0.85
N LEU A 39 5.65 3.72 1.97
CA LEU A 39 5.43 4.83 2.88
C LEU A 39 6.36 4.71 4.09
N THR A 40 6.89 5.82 4.58
CA THR A 40 7.45 5.84 5.94
C THR A 40 6.33 5.62 6.96
N ILE A 41 6.70 5.36 8.22
CA ILE A 41 5.73 5.27 9.31
C ILE A 41 4.95 6.58 9.44
N GLU A 42 5.60 7.74 9.36
CA GLU A 42 4.92 9.03 9.50
C GLU A 42 3.94 9.30 8.36
N GLU A 43 4.28 8.93 7.12
CA GLU A 43 3.39 9.05 5.96
C GLU A 43 2.17 8.13 6.10
N PHE A 44 2.34 6.92 6.62
CA PHE A 44 1.25 6.00 6.88
C PHE A 44 0.31 6.51 7.99
N GLU A 45 0.86 7.01 9.09
CA GLU A 45 0.06 7.63 10.16
C GLU A 45 -0.70 8.86 9.67
N ALA A 46 -0.09 9.66 8.80
CA ALA A 46 -0.77 10.78 8.15
C ALA A 46 -1.93 10.31 7.27
N LEU A 47 -1.75 9.25 6.49
CA LEU A 47 -2.82 8.65 5.70
C LEU A 47 -3.97 8.15 6.60
N GLU A 48 -3.65 7.48 7.71
CA GLU A 48 -4.63 6.96 8.66
C GLU A 48 -5.55 8.07 9.18
N LYS A 49 -4.97 9.22 9.58
CA LYS A 49 -5.72 10.40 10.04
C LYS A 49 -6.71 10.96 9.01
N HIS A 50 -6.45 10.77 7.72
CA HIS A 50 -7.33 11.26 6.65
C HIS A 50 -8.30 10.19 6.14
N THR A 51 -8.32 8.99 6.72
CA THR A 51 -9.15 7.88 6.24
C THR A 51 -10.64 8.23 6.24
N ASP A 52 -11.12 8.97 7.22
CA ASP A 52 -12.54 9.35 7.28
C ASP A 52 -12.92 10.35 6.18
N GLN A 53 -12.06 11.35 5.93
CA GLN A 53 -12.24 12.25 4.79
C GLN A 53 -12.22 11.48 3.46
N ILE A 54 -11.32 10.51 3.29
CA ILE A 54 -11.29 9.65 2.09
C ILE A 54 -12.60 8.87 1.96
N ARG A 55 -13.12 8.29 3.05
CA ARG A 55 -14.39 7.55 3.04
C ARG A 55 -15.58 8.43 2.67
N GLU A 56 -15.59 9.68 3.10
CA GLU A 56 -16.63 10.64 2.70
C GLU A 56 -16.58 10.92 1.20
N LEU A 57 -15.39 11.27 0.67
CA LEU A 57 -15.20 11.54 -0.77
C LEU A 57 -15.55 10.34 -1.66
N MET A 58 -15.35 9.11 -1.18
CA MET A 58 -15.74 7.90 -1.91
C MET A 58 -17.26 7.73 -2.07
N LYS A 59 -18.08 8.28 -1.17
CA LYS A 59 -19.55 8.16 -1.26
C LYS A 59 -20.12 8.95 -2.43
N ASP A 60 -19.45 10.04 -2.81
CA ASP A 60 -19.88 10.94 -3.87
C ASP A 60 -19.48 10.46 -5.28
N GLN A 61 -18.67 9.39 -5.37
CA GLN A 61 -18.18 8.80 -6.62
C GLN A 61 -19.07 7.66 -7.17
N LYS A 62 -20.37 7.68 -6.89
CA LYS A 62 -21.32 6.70 -7.45
C LYS A 62 -21.71 6.98 -8.89
#